data_AF-A0A1M4ZU78-F1
#
_entry.id   AF-A0A1M4ZU78-F1
#
_cell.length_a   1.000
_cell.length_b   1.000
_cell.length_c   1.000
_cell.angle_alpha   90.00
_cell.angle_beta   90.00
_cell.angle_gamma   90.00
#
_symmetry.space_group_name_H-M   'P 1'
#
loop_
_entity.id
_entity.type
_entity.pdbx_description
1 polymer ?
#
loop_
_entity_poly.entity_id
_entity_poly.type
_entity_poly.pdbx_seq_one_letter_code
_entity_poly.pdbx_strand_id
1 'polypeptide(L)'
;MTKMKYTLGTAVLAAALLGMPAAHAEEVNEEAAYEEEAEAPAAAEAPVITGMPNPYIEYKDVPALERAIGFPVLYLPANFYASYHPAVHVYGIHGQVADVRFQSKLDGSTIALRTAVLPFVNTNDISGFYSVDWKQESAGDMNNTQIYTAVSDNGTRVVRWTAGNFVFSLAINNADDSLYKALVKNFVIVADRFSHKYHNTNFEMNPSAKRILAEEKAAAAAAAIK
;
A
#
# COMPACT_ATOMS: atom_id res chain seq x y z
N MET A 1 -19.91 -37.71 -39.65
CA MET A 1 -19.47 -37.20 -40.98
C MET A 1 -19.92 -35.74 -41.07
N THR A 2 -19.21 -34.77 -41.64
CA THR A 2 -18.16 -34.78 -42.69
C THR A 2 -17.00 -33.80 -42.33
N LYS A 3 -15.89 -33.77 -43.09
CA LYS A 3 -14.67 -32.94 -42.85
C LYS A 3 -14.27 -32.09 -44.08
N MET A 4 -13.70 -30.89 -43.85
CA MET A 4 -12.62 -30.18 -44.60
C MET A 4 -12.29 -28.88 -43.78
N LYS A 5 -11.05 -28.36 -43.59
CA LYS A 5 -9.90 -28.03 -44.48
C LYS A 5 -10.23 -26.88 -45.45
N TYR A 6 -9.40 -25.88 -45.78
CA TYR A 6 -7.93 -25.63 -45.85
C TYR A 6 -7.66 -24.11 -45.60
N THR A 7 -6.47 -23.46 -45.48
CA THR A 7 -5.04 -23.75 -45.12
C THR A 7 -4.30 -22.38 -44.97
N LEU A 8 -3.05 -22.33 -44.47
CA LEU A 8 -2.19 -21.13 -44.39
C LEU A 8 -1.87 -20.46 -45.76
N GLY A 9 -1.45 -19.19 -45.73
CA GLY A 9 -0.77 -18.52 -46.84
C GLY A 9 0.20 -17.43 -46.37
N THR A 10 1.50 -17.60 -46.64
CA THR A 10 2.58 -16.64 -46.31
C THR A 10 3.07 -15.97 -47.60
N ALA A 11 3.44 -14.68 -47.55
CA ALA A 11 4.12 -13.99 -48.66
C ALA A 11 5.16 -12.99 -48.14
N VAL A 12 6.29 -12.87 -48.84
CA VAL A 12 7.49 -12.14 -48.40
C VAL A 12 8.17 -11.47 -49.60
N LEU A 13 8.54 -10.19 -49.41
CA LEU A 13 9.56 -9.39 -50.10
C LEU A 13 9.58 -9.29 -51.66
N ALA A 14 9.74 -8.05 -52.13
CA ALA A 14 10.46 -7.72 -53.37
C ALA A 14 11.20 -6.38 -53.18
N ALA A 15 12.36 -6.18 -53.79
CA ALA A 15 13.20 -5.00 -53.61
C ALA A 15 14.00 -4.64 -54.88
N ALA A 16 14.44 -3.38 -54.98
CA ALA A 16 15.38 -2.84 -55.97
C ALA A 16 16.25 -1.77 -55.26
N LEU A 17 17.59 -1.72 -55.36
CA LEU A 17 18.48 -1.55 -56.55
C LEU A 17 18.34 -0.13 -57.14
N LEU A 18 19.39 0.72 -57.29
CA LEU A 18 20.86 0.56 -57.24
C LEU A 18 21.57 1.82 -56.66
N GLY A 19 22.88 1.74 -56.35
CA GLY A 19 23.78 2.91 -56.41
C GLY A 19 24.90 3.03 -55.35
N MET A 20 26.15 2.76 -55.75
CA MET A 20 27.42 3.06 -55.04
C MET A 20 28.57 2.98 -56.07
N PRO A 21 29.84 3.40 -55.82
CA PRO A 21 30.41 4.06 -54.62
C PRO A 21 31.25 5.34 -54.93
N ALA A 22 31.77 6.01 -53.89
CA ALA A 22 33.09 6.70 -53.88
C ALA A 22 33.41 7.24 -52.46
N ALA A 23 34.68 7.53 -52.16
CA ALA A 23 35.10 8.19 -50.93
C ALA A 23 36.36 9.04 -51.15
N HIS A 24 36.43 10.24 -50.55
CA HIS A 24 37.68 10.81 -50.00
C HIS A 24 37.46 11.99 -49.03
N ALA A 25 38.56 12.36 -48.38
CA ALA A 25 38.87 13.50 -47.50
C ALA A 25 37.91 14.72 -47.55
N GLU A 26 37.37 15.15 -46.40
CA GLU A 26 37.91 16.18 -45.48
C GLU A 26 37.58 17.63 -45.91
N GLU A 27 36.83 18.34 -45.04
CA GLU A 27 37.31 19.63 -44.52
C GLU A 27 36.69 19.85 -43.12
N VAL A 28 37.41 20.52 -42.23
CA VAL A 28 37.03 20.71 -40.82
C VAL A 28 36.51 22.12 -40.63
N ASN A 29 35.38 22.29 -39.95
CA ASN A 29 34.97 23.58 -39.41
C ASN A 29 34.30 23.38 -38.04
N GLU A 30 34.99 23.79 -36.97
CA GLU A 30 34.43 23.85 -35.63
C GLU A 30 33.79 25.24 -35.43
N GLU A 31 32.46 25.32 -35.25
CA GLU A 31 31.92 26.36 -34.37
C GLU A 31 30.57 25.99 -33.76
N ALA A 32 30.36 26.49 -32.54
CA ALA A 32 29.40 26.03 -31.56
C ALA A 32 27.91 26.13 -31.95
N ALA A 33 27.17 25.06 -31.64
CA ALA A 33 25.76 25.13 -31.27
C ALA A 33 25.52 24.17 -30.09
N TYR A 34 25.02 24.70 -28.97
CA TYR A 34 24.73 23.92 -27.76
C TYR A 34 23.23 23.59 -27.76
N GLU A 35 22.87 22.32 -27.93
CA GLU A 35 21.48 21.89 -27.73
C GLU A 35 21.32 21.29 -26.34
N GLU A 36 20.48 21.96 -25.56
CA GLU A 36 20.22 21.78 -24.14
C GLU A 36 19.53 20.42 -23.88
N GLU A 37 20.24 19.47 -23.25
CA GLU A 37 19.58 18.29 -22.67
C GLU A 37 18.63 18.78 -21.57
N ALA A 38 17.34 18.84 -21.89
CA ALA A 38 16.29 19.33 -20.99
C ALA A 38 16.14 18.39 -19.79
N GLU A 39 16.91 18.66 -18.73
CA GLU A 39 16.92 17.92 -17.49
C GLU A 39 15.50 17.87 -16.90
N ALA A 40 14.90 16.67 -16.88
CA ALA A 40 13.57 16.48 -16.30
C ALA A 40 13.63 16.92 -14.82
N PRO A 41 12.76 17.84 -14.36
CA PRO A 41 12.95 18.50 -13.07
C PRO A 41 12.97 17.47 -11.96
N ALA A 42 14.14 17.34 -11.32
CA ALA A 42 14.35 16.41 -10.22
C ALA A 42 13.26 16.64 -9.16
N ALA A 43 12.56 15.57 -8.77
CA ALA A 43 11.55 15.64 -7.75
C ALA A 43 12.18 16.22 -6.48
N ALA A 44 11.69 17.37 -6.02
CA ALA A 44 12.27 18.10 -4.91
C ALA A 44 12.16 17.25 -3.63
N GLU A 45 13.25 16.59 -3.26
CA GLU A 45 13.33 15.83 -2.02
C GLU A 45 13.10 16.79 -0.85
N ALA A 46 11.96 16.64 -0.18
CA ALA A 46 11.64 17.43 0.99
C ALA A 46 12.74 17.22 2.05
N PRO A 47 13.26 18.29 2.69
CA PRO A 47 14.47 18.20 3.49
C PRO A 47 14.31 17.17 4.62
N VAL A 48 15.09 16.11 4.56
CA VAL A 48 15.10 15.04 5.57
C VAL A 48 15.58 15.65 6.88
N ILE A 49 14.67 15.83 7.83
CA ILE A 49 14.96 16.34 9.18
C ILE A 49 15.70 15.25 9.96
N THR A 50 17.02 15.18 9.76
CA THR A 50 17.90 14.23 10.44
C THR A 50 17.94 14.51 11.94
N GLY A 51 17.14 13.77 12.71
CA GLY A 51 17.07 13.91 14.17
C GLY A 51 15.84 13.24 14.80
N MET A 52 14.75 13.11 14.04
CA MET A 52 13.58 12.31 14.45
C MET A 52 13.54 11.02 13.62
N PRO A 53 13.30 9.83 14.21
CA PRO A 53 13.11 8.61 13.44
C PRO A 53 11.98 8.78 12.43
N ASN A 54 12.15 8.30 11.20
CA ASN A 54 11.01 8.19 10.28
C ASN A 54 10.02 7.20 10.90
N PRO A 55 8.77 7.61 11.22
CA PRO A 55 7.83 6.72 11.86
C PRO A 55 7.42 5.56 10.95
N TYR A 56 7.54 5.69 9.62
CA TYR A 56 7.31 4.61 8.65
C TYR A 56 8.62 3.91 8.31
N ILE A 57 8.76 2.65 8.73
CA ILE A 57 9.85 1.75 8.32
C ILE A 57 9.29 0.77 7.28
N GLU A 58 9.88 0.70 6.10
CA GLU A 58 9.49 -0.25 5.05
C GLU A 58 10.20 -1.61 5.22
N TYR A 59 9.48 -2.69 4.96
CA TYR A 59 9.92 -4.08 5.08
C TYR A 59 9.76 -4.81 3.75
N LYS A 60 10.68 -5.73 3.47
CA LYS A 60 10.68 -6.55 2.25
C LYS A 60 9.40 -7.37 2.07
N ASP A 61 8.85 -7.89 3.15
CA ASP A 61 7.71 -8.81 3.15
C ASP A 61 6.96 -8.78 4.49
N VAL A 62 5.69 -9.20 4.48
CA VAL A 62 4.85 -9.23 5.69
C VAL A 62 5.44 -10.10 6.80
N PRO A 63 5.99 -11.30 6.55
CA PRO A 63 6.68 -12.08 7.59
C PRO A 63 7.87 -11.35 8.23
N ALA A 64 8.56 -10.45 7.52
CA ALA A 64 9.62 -9.60 8.09
C ALA A 64 9.05 -8.51 9.00
N LEU A 65 7.95 -7.89 8.60
CA LEU A 65 7.20 -6.93 9.43
C LEU A 65 6.65 -7.60 10.70
N GLU A 66 6.01 -8.77 10.59
CA GLU A 66 5.47 -9.53 11.74
C GLU A 66 6.56 -9.86 12.78
N ARG A 67 7.75 -10.29 12.33
CA ARG A 67 8.92 -10.51 13.18
C ARG A 67 9.46 -9.23 13.82
N ALA A 68 9.29 -8.08 13.19
CA ALA A 68 9.75 -6.79 13.71
C ALA A 68 8.79 -6.17 14.73
N ILE A 69 7.47 -6.32 14.56
CA ILE A 69 6.45 -5.75 15.46
C ILE A 69 6.04 -6.69 16.60
N GLY A 70 6.23 -8.00 16.45
CA GLY A 70 5.93 -9.02 17.46
C GLY A 70 4.48 -9.53 17.46
N PHE A 71 3.69 -9.20 16.44
CA PHE A 71 2.31 -9.65 16.27
C PHE A 71 1.97 -9.92 14.79
N PRO A 72 1.01 -10.82 14.50
CA PRO A 72 0.61 -11.16 13.13
C PRO A 72 -0.16 -10.01 12.48
N VAL A 73 -0.14 -9.95 11.15
CA VAL A 73 -0.78 -8.88 10.37
C VAL A 73 -1.98 -9.43 9.59
N LEU A 74 -3.10 -8.71 9.56
CA LEU A 74 -4.23 -9.08 8.71
C LEU A 74 -3.81 -8.86 7.25
N TYR A 75 -4.11 -9.83 6.39
CA TYR A 75 -3.78 -9.79 4.97
C TYR A 75 -5.04 -9.77 4.10
N LEU A 76 -4.86 -9.45 2.81
CA LEU A 76 -5.93 -9.44 1.82
C LEU A 76 -6.71 -10.77 1.79
N PRO A 77 -8.06 -10.79 1.83
CA PRO A 77 -8.84 -12.01 1.70
C PRO A 77 -8.59 -12.75 0.39
N ALA A 78 -8.51 -14.09 0.45
CA ALA A 78 -8.06 -14.92 -0.66
C ALA A 78 -8.88 -14.80 -1.96
N ASN A 79 -10.16 -14.42 -1.85
CA ASN A 79 -11.03 -14.16 -3.00
C ASN A 79 -10.60 -12.93 -3.83
N PHE A 80 -9.69 -12.09 -3.33
CA PHE A 80 -9.15 -10.93 -4.04
C PHE A 80 -7.74 -11.14 -4.61
N TYR A 81 -7.07 -12.28 -4.33
CA TYR A 81 -5.72 -12.57 -4.85
C TYR A 81 -5.64 -12.60 -6.39
N ALA A 82 -6.75 -12.94 -7.06
CA ALA A 82 -6.85 -12.84 -8.51
C ALA A 82 -6.76 -11.38 -8.98
N SER A 83 -7.55 -10.49 -8.37
CA SER A 83 -7.77 -9.10 -8.80
C SER A 83 -6.72 -8.10 -8.32
N TYR A 84 -6.02 -8.36 -7.22
CA TYR A 84 -4.97 -7.48 -6.67
C TYR A 84 -3.58 -8.10 -6.80
N HIS A 85 -2.57 -7.25 -6.89
CA HIS A 85 -1.18 -7.65 -6.68
C HIS A 85 -0.96 -8.14 -5.23
N PRO A 86 0.10 -8.94 -4.96
CA PRO A 86 0.65 -9.07 -3.61
C PRO A 86 0.94 -7.70 -2.99
N ALA A 87 1.17 -7.64 -1.67
CA ALA A 87 1.47 -6.38 -1.00
C ALA A 87 2.61 -5.62 -1.71
N VAL A 88 2.29 -4.44 -2.23
CA VAL A 88 3.18 -3.58 -3.02
C VAL A 88 4.12 -2.81 -2.09
N HIS A 89 3.58 -2.41 -0.93
CA HIS A 89 4.34 -1.82 0.17
C HIS A 89 3.93 -2.44 1.51
N VAL A 90 4.89 -2.55 2.42
CA VAL A 90 4.72 -3.17 3.74
C VAL A 90 5.47 -2.31 4.76
N TYR A 91 4.74 -1.51 5.53
CA TYR A 91 5.32 -0.59 6.53
C TYR A 91 4.99 -1.01 7.97
N GLY A 92 5.93 -0.76 8.87
CA GLY A 92 5.67 -0.67 10.31
C GLY A 92 5.69 0.80 10.74
N ILE A 93 4.61 1.27 11.37
CA ILE A 93 4.48 2.64 11.88
C ILE A 93 4.74 2.66 13.40
N HIS A 94 5.74 3.43 13.85
CA HIS A 94 6.25 3.49 15.24
C HIS A 94 6.58 2.11 15.87
N GLY A 95 6.70 1.05 15.05
CA GLY A 95 6.77 -0.34 15.51
C GLY A 95 5.49 -0.85 16.22
N GLN A 96 4.38 -0.12 16.18
CA GLN A 96 3.12 -0.46 16.86
C GLN A 96 1.99 -0.84 15.89
N VAL A 97 2.04 -0.36 14.66
CA VAL A 97 1.01 -0.54 13.62
C VAL A 97 1.65 -1.13 12.37
N ALA A 98 1.03 -2.13 11.77
CA ALA A 98 1.33 -2.56 10.41
C ALA A 98 0.47 -1.78 9.40
N ASP A 99 1.03 -1.37 8.27
CA ASP A 99 0.36 -0.74 7.12
C ASP A 99 0.78 -1.49 5.84
N VAL A 100 -0.16 -2.25 5.26
CA VAL A 100 0.07 -3.13 4.10
C VAL A 100 -0.77 -2.66 2.94
N ARG A 101 -0.14 -2.40 1.79
CA ARG A 101 -0.79 -1.74 0.65
C ARG A 101 -0.90 -2.66 -0.56
N PHE A 102 -2.08 -2.65 -1.18
CA PHE A 102 -2.42 -3.46 -2.34
C PHE A 102 -2.91 -2.58 -3.49
N GLN A 103 -2.54 -2.95 -4.72
CA GLN A 103 -2.98 -2.31 -5.95
C GLN A 103 -3.75 -3.32 -6.81
N SER A 104 -4.86 -2.87 -7.40
CA SER A 104 -5.66 -3.67 -8.32
C SER A 104 -4.98 -3.82 -9.67
N LYS A 105 -5.14 -5.00 -10.27
CA LYS A 105 -4.70 -5.36 -11.63
C LYS A 105 -5.69 -4.93 -12.71
N LEU A 106 -6.90 -4.46 -12.32
CA LEU A 106 -8.06 -4.36 -13.20
C LEU A 106 -8.58 -2.93 -13.39
N ASP A 107 -8.68 -2.17 -12.30
CA ASP A 107 -9.41 -0.89 -12.23
C ASP A 107 -8.57 0.25 -11.60
N GLY A 108 -7.32 -0.02 -11.22
CA GLY A 108 -6.46 0.94 -10.54
C GLY A 108 -6.88 1.28 -9.11
N SER A 109 -7.89 0.60 -8.53
CA SER A 109 -8.23 0.76 -7.13
C SER A 109 -7.06 0.38 -6.21
N THR A 110 -6.93 1.09 -5.10
CA THR A 110 -5.87 0.84 -4.11
C THR A 110 -6.46 0.66 -2.72
N ILE A 111 -5.79 -0.16 -1.93
CA ILE A 111 -6.16 -0.50 -0.55
C ILE A 111 -4.94 -0.26 0.33
N ALA A 112 -5.10 0.49 1.41
CA ALA A 112 -4.16 0.48 2.54
C ALA A 112 -4.85 -0.13 3.76
N LEU A 113 -4.31 -1.25 4.23
CA LEU A 113 -4.83 -2.02 5.34
C LEU A 113 -3.91 -1.85 6.55
N ARG A 114 -4.47 -1.42 7.68
CA ARG A 114 -3.75 -1.25 8.94
C ARG A 114 -4.21 -2.26 9.99
N THR A 115 -3.24 -2.81 10.72
CA THR A 115 -3.46 -3.74 11.84
C THR A 115 -2.64 -3.31 13.04
N ALA A 116 -3.23 -3.29 14.23
CA ALA A 116 -2.54 -3.07 15.50
C ALA A 116 -3.13 -3.90 16.63
N VAL A 117 -2.33 -4.21 17.65
CA VAL A 117 -2.80 -4.77 18.92
C VAL A 117 -3.29 -3.62 19.81
N LEU A 118 -4.55 -3.66 20.28
CA LEU A 118 -5.19 -2.55 21.01
C LEU A 118 -4.39 -2.12 22.26
N PRO A 119 -3.92 -3.03 23.15
CA PRO A 119 -3.00 -2.68 24.24
C PRO A 119 -1.70 -1.95 23.86
N PHE A 120 -1.24 -2.06 22.61
CA PHE A 120 -0.01 -1.41 22.16
C PHE A 120 -0.25 0.06 21.80
N VAL A 121 -1.30 0.33 21.01
CA VAL A 121 -1.62 1.67 20.52
C VAL A 121 -2.50 2.49 21.46
N ASN A 122 -3.31 1.84 22.32
CA ASN A 122 -4.22 2.48 23.27
C ASN A 122 -5.25 3.43 22.63
N THR A 123 -5.58 3.19 21.36
CA THR A 123 -6.59 3.93 20.57
C THR A 123 -7.37 2.95 19.67
N ASN A 124 -8.65 3.23 19.43
CA ASN A 124 -9.47 2.52 18.43
C ASN A 124 -9.31 3.09 17.00
N ASP A 125 -8.49 4.14 16.83
CA ASP A 125 -8.19 4.72 15.52
C ASP A 125 -6.69 4.66 15.21
N ILE A 126 -6.37 3.92 14.15
CA ILE A 126 -5.04 3.79 13.54
C ILE A 126 -5.04 4.24 12.06
N SER A 127 -6.17 4.80 11.57
CA SER A 127 -6.40 5.13 10.17
C SER A 127 -5.46 6.22 9.63
N GLY A 128 -5.10 7.19 10.48
CA GLY A 128 -4.39 8.41 10.08
C GLY A 128 -5.31 9.54 9.57
N PHE A 129 -6.64 9.35 9.59
CA PHE A 129 -7.61 10.35 9.11
C PHE A 129 -8.27 11.05 10.30
N TYR A 130 -7.65 12.15 10.76
CA TYR A 130 -8.07 12.88 11.97
C TYR A 130 -9.17 13.94 11.73
N SER A 131 -9.37 14.37 10.49
CA SER A 131 -10.27 15.47 10.10
C SER A 131 -11.39 14.99 9.17
N VAL A 132 -12.07 13.90 9.54
CA VAL A 132 -13.17 13.32 8.74
C VAL A 132 -14.38 12.98 9.60
N ASP A 133 -15.58 13.14 9.03
CA ASP A 133 -16.85 12.86 9.71
C ASP A 133 -17.11 11.34 9.81
N TRP A 134 -16.70 10.76 10.93
CA TRP A 134 -16.91 9.35 11.25
C TRP A 134 -18.39 9.04 11.53
N LYS A 135 -18.96 8.13 10.74
CA LYS A 135 -20.31 7.58 10.93
C LYS A 135 -20.20 6.17 11.51
N GLN A 136 -21.04 5.84 12.49
CA GLN A 136 -21.13 4.47 13.00
C GLN A 136 -22.15 3.68 12.18
N GLU A 137 -21.73 2.53 11.67
CA GLU A 137 -22.57 1.62 10.91
C GLU A 137 -22.45 0.20 11.51
N SER A 138 -23.52 -0.61 11.44
CA SER A 138 -23.33 -2.06 11.48
C SER A 138 -22.77 -2.48 10.12
N ALA A 139 -21.94 -3.52 10.08
CA ALA A 139 -21.51 -4.14 8.83
C ALA A 139 -22.66 -4.93 8.15
N GLY A 140 -23.86 -4.34 7.98
CA GLY A 140 -25.06 -5.04 7.50
C GLY A 140 -25.41 -6.27 8.33
N ASP A 141 -25.76 -7.38 7.67
CA ASP A 141 -26.09 -8.69 8.26
C ASP A 141 -24.89 -9.43 8.89
N MET A 142 -23.78 -8.75 9.20
CA MET A 142 -22.50 -9.40 9.55
C MET A 142 -22.17 -9.28 11.05
N ASN A 143 -22.27 -10.41 11.74
CA ASN A 143 -21.60 -10.73 13.01
C ASN A 143 -21.65 -9.63 14.09
N ASN A 144 -22.74 -8.86 14.17
CA ASN A 144 -22.98 -7.78 15.14
C ASN A 144 -21.83 -6.74 15.28
N THR A 145 -20.95 -6.65 14.27
CA THR A 145 -19.68 -5.93 14.37
C THR A 145 -19.90 -4.46 14.01
N GLN A 146 -19.64 -3.58 14.98
CA GLN A 146 -19.69 -2.14 14.78
C GLN A 146 -18.47 -1.70 13.95
N ILE A 147 -18.73 -0.98 12.86
CA ILE A 147 -17.71 -0.36 12.03
C ILE A 147 -17.90 1.15 12.05
N TYR A 148 -16.82 1.90 11.87
CA TYR A 148 -16.89 3.34 11.65
C TYR A 148 -16.42 3.64 10.24
N THR A 149 -17.24 4.35 9.48
CA THR A 149 -16.98 4.74 8.09
C THR A 149 -16.72 6.23 8.00
N ALA A 150 -15.90 6.64 7.05
CA ALA A 150 -15.65 8.04 6.71
C ALA A 150 -15.28 8.16 5.22
N VAL A 151 -15.34 9.38 4.69
CA VAL A 151 -14.83 9.72 3.36
C VAL A 151 -13.94 10.95 3.52
N SER A 152 -12.74 10.90 2.96
CA SER A 152 -11.80 12.03 2.91
C SER A 152 -12.10 12.92 1.71
N ASP A 153 -11.70 14.19 1.76
CA ASP A 153 -11.89 15.19 0.69
C ASP A 153 -11.38 14.73 -0.69
N ASN A 154 -10.39 13.83 -0.72
CA ASN A 154 -9.84 13.24 -1.94
C ASN A 154 -10.66 12.04 -2.49
N GLY A 155 -11.82 11.74 -1.91
CA GLY A 155 -12.69 10.61 -2.29
C GLY A 155 -12.29 9.25 -1.67
N THR A 156 -11.19 9.15 -0.92
CA THR A 156 -10.79 7.91 -0.25
C THR A 156 -11.83 7.54 0.81
N ARG A 157 -12.39 6.33 0.71
CA ARG A 157 -13.32 5.78 1.70
C ARG A 157 -12.53 5.04 2.75
N VAL A 158 -12.75 5.37 4.01
CA VAL A 158 -11.97 4.84 5.14
C VAL A 158 -12.91 4.14 6.10
N VAL A 159 -12.53 2.93 6.53
CA VAL A 159 -13.24 2.18 7.57
C VAL A 159 -12.28 1.90 8.72
N ARG A 160 -12.75 1.91 9.96
CA ARG A 160 -12.03 1.41 11.14
C ARG A 160 -12.97 0.54 12.00
N TRP A 161 -12.43 -0.53 12.58
CA TRP A 161 -13.18 -1.44 13.46
C TRP A 161 -12.24 -2.18 14.41
N THR A 162 -12.81 -2.79 15.45
CA THR A 162 -12.10 -3.55 16.47
C THR A 162 -12.64 -4.99 16.48
N ALA A 163 -11.77 -6.00 16.55
CA ALA A 163 -12.18 -7.39 16.75
C ALA A 163 -11.21 -8.09 17.72
N GLY A 164 -11.74 -8.60 18.83
CA GLY A 164 -10.95 -9.08 19.96
C GLY A 164 -9.92 -8.04 20.43
N ASN A 165 -8.67 -8.45 20.57
CA ASN A 165 -7.57 -7.59 21.00
C ASN A 165 -6.93 -6.76 19.87
N PHE A 166 -7.54 -6.70 18.67
CA PHE A 166 -6.97 -6.03 17.49
C PHE A 166 -7.84 -4.86 17.00
N VAL A 167 -7.15 -3.81 16.56
CA VAL A 167 -7.71 -2.65 15.86
C VAL A 167 -7.32 -2.74 14.40
N PHE A 168 -8.26 -2.44 13.52
CA PHE A 168 -8.07 -2.48 12.07
C PHE A 168 -8.53 -1.16 11.44
N SER A 169 -7.88 -0.77 10.34
CA SER A 169 -8.42 0.23 9.44
C SER A 169 -8.15 -0.13 7.99
N LEU A 170 -9.05 0.27 7.11
CA LEU A 170 -9.04 -0.05 5.69
C LEU A 170 -9.38 1.22 4.92
N ALA A 171 -8.38 1.82 4.29
CA ALA A 171 -8.57 2.92 3.34
C ALA A 171 -8.65 2.35 1.93
N ILE A 172 -9.68 2.72 1.18
CA ILE A 172 -9.98 2.25 -0.18
C ILE A 172 -10.12 3.47 -1.08
N ASN A 173 -9.31 3.54 -2.14
CA ASN A 173 -9.37 4.61 -3.14
C ASN A 173 -9.67 4.04 -4.54
N ASN A 174 -10.34 4.84 -5.37
CA ASN A 174 -10.79 4.52 -6.73
C ASN A 174 -11.56 3.18 -6.87
N ALA A 175 -12.45 2.88 -5.91
CA ALA A 175 -13.32 1.70 -5.94
C ALA A 175 -14.81 2.09 -6.03
N ASP A 176 -15.57 1.35 -6.83
CA ASP A 176 -17.03 1.50 -6.91
C ASP A 176 -17.75 1.01 -5.64
N ASP A 177 -19.05 1.28 -5.56
CA ASP A 177 -19.91 0.95 -4.41
C ASP A 177 -20.07 -0.54 -4.12
N SER A 178 -20.04 -1.38 -5.15
CA SER A 178 -20.13 -2.83 -5.07
C SER A 178 -18.80 -3.40 -4.57
N LEU A 179 -17.70 -2.97 -5.17
CA LEU A 179 -16.34 -3.35 -4.74
C LEU A 179 -16.06 -2.90 -3.31
N TYR A 180 -16.40 -1.65 -2.94
CA TYR A 180 -16.28 -1.15 -1.57
C TYR A 180 -17.04 -2.04 -0.57
N LYS A 181 -18.32 -2.33 -0.82
CA LYS A 181 -19.14 -3.19 0.06
C LYS A 181 -18.60 -4.61 0.14
N ALA A 182 -18.09 -5.16 -0.97
CA ALA A 182 -17.48 -6.48 -1.02
C ALA A 182 -16.15 -6.55 -0.26
N LEU A 183 -15.30 -5.52 -0.36
CA LEU A 183 -14.04 -5.41 0.38
C LEU A 183 -14.31 -5.36 1.89
N VAL A 184 -15.10 -4.39 2.35
CA VAL A 184 -15.43 -4.23 3.78
C VAL A 184 -16.04 -5.52 4.35
N LYS A 185 -16.99 -6.14 3.63
CA LYS A 185 -17.60 -7.42 4.02
C LYS A 185 -16.56 -8.51 4.32
N ASN A 186 -15.67 -8.76 3.37
CA ASN A 186 -14.71 -9.85 3.49
C ASN A 186 -13.59 -9.51 4.49
N PHE A 187 -13.16 -8.25 4.60
CA PHE A 187 -12.19 -7.84 5.61
C PHE A 187 -12.73 -7.99 7.04
N VAL A 188 -13.98 -7.59 7.32
CA VAL A 188 -14.60 -7.79 8.64
C VAL A 188 -14.72 -9.29 8.98
N ILE A 189 -15.19 -10.12 8.04
CA ILE A 189 -15.34 -11.57 8.24
C ILE A 189 -14.00 -12.28 8.46
N VAL A 190 -12.92 -11.83 7.80
CA VAL A 190 -11.57 -12.41 8.01
C VAL A 190 -10.94 -11.85 9.29
N ALA A 191 -11.15 -10.58 9.64
CA ALA A 191 -10.69 -9.97 10.89
C ALA A 191 -11.30 -10.64 12.14
N ASP A 192 -12.60 -10.96 12.10
CA ASP A 192 -13.30 -11.74 13.12
C ASP A 192 -12.58 -13.10 13.36
N ARG A 193 -12.44 -13.91 12.32
CA ARG A 193 -11.72 -15.20 12.36
C ARG A 193 -10.26 -15.06 12.80
N PHE A 194 -9.58 -13.98 12.38
CA PHE A 194 -8.21 -13.67 12.75
C PHE A 194 -8.11 -13.37 14.26
N SER A 195 -9.02 -12.54 14.79
CA SER A 195 -9.10 -12.26 16.23
C SER A 195 -9.39 -13.54 17.04
N HIS A 196 -10.31 -14.38 16.57
CA HIS A 196 -10.60 -15.67 17.18
C HIS A 196 -9.42 -16.65 17.13
N LYS A 197 -8.58 -16.62 16.08
CA LYS A 197 -7.34 -17.43 16.02
C LYS A 197 -6.34 -17.02 17.11
N TYR A 198 -6.29 -15.73 17.45
CA TYR A 198 -5.25 -15.16 18.31
C TYR A 198 -5.75 -14.67 19.69
N HIS A 199 -6.99 -14.97 20.08
CA HIS A 199 -7.60 -14.45 21.31
C HIS A 199 -6.83 -14.78 22.60
N ASN A 200 -6.21 -15.98 22.67
CA ASN A 200 -5.37 -16.42 23.79
C ASN A 200 -3.88 -16.13 23.59
N THR A 201 -3.49 -15.35 22.58
CA THR A 201 -2.09 -15.00 22.32
C THR A 201 -1.74 -13.69 23.03
N ASN A 202 -0.92 -13.78 24.08
CA ASN A 202 -0.29 -12.60 24.67
C ASN A 202 0.84 -12.14 23.73
N PHE A 203 0.66 -10.98 23.10
CA PHE A 203 1.68 -10.36 22.27
C PHE A 203 2.59 -9.48 23.13
N GLU A 204 3.90 -9.62 22.94
CA GLU A 204 4.90 -8.70 23.52
C GLU A 204 5.42 -7.77 22.43
N MET A 205 5.44 -6.47 22.73
CA MET A 205 6.00 -5.47 21.83
C MET A 205 7.51 -5.67 21.71
N ASN A 206 8.02 -5.71 20.48
CA ASN A 206 9.45 -5.86 20.22
C ASN A 206 10.27 -4.82 21.02
N PRO A 207 11.36 -5.21 21.71
CA PRO A 207 12.17 -4.30 22.51
C PRO A 207 12.63 -3.03 21.78
N SER A 208 12.89 -3.11 20.47
CA SER A 208 13.26 -1.96 19.64
C SER A 208 12.11 -0.97 19.47
N ALA A 209 10.89 -1.46 19.17
CA ALA A 209 9.69 -0.63 19.09
C ALA A 209 9.34 0.00 20.46
N LYS A 210 9.47 -0.79 21.53
CA LYS A 210 9.29 -0.33 22.91
C LYS A 210 10.29 0.78 23.30
N ARG A 211 11.52 0.76 22.77
CA ARG A 211 12.52 1.82 22.97
C ARG A 211 12.15 3.09 22.20
N ILE A 212 11.82 2.98 20.90
CA ILE A 212 11.42 4.11 20.06
C ILE A 212 10.23 4.86 20.70
N LEU A 213 9.20 4.13 21.12
CA LEU A 213 8.03 4.71 21.80
C LEU A 213 8.38 5.43 23.12
N ALA A 214 9.41 4.96 23.85
CA ALA A 214 9.86 5.60 25.08
C ALA A 214 10.69 6.87 24.78
N GLU A 215 11.53 6.85 23.75
CA GLU A 215 12.29 8.00 23.25
C GLU A 215 11.35 9.11 22.75
N GLU A 216 10.33 8.75 21.96
CA GLU A 216 9.28 9.68 21.48
C GLU A 216 8.47 10.29 22.64
N LYS A 217 8.05 9.49 23.63
CA LYS A 217 7.32 9.98 24.80
C LYS A 217 8.17 10.91 25.67
N ALA A 218 9.46 10.62 25.82
CA ALA A 218 10.40 11.50 26.54
C ALA A 218 10.59 12.84 25.80
N ALA A 219 10.73 12.82 24.47
CA ALA A 219 10.83 14.02 23.65
C ALA A 219 9.55 14.87 23.73
N ALA A 220 8.36 14.26 23.63
CA ALA A 220 7.09 14.96 23.75
C ALA A 220 6.90 15.58 25.15
N ALA A 221 7.26 14.87 26.22
CA ALA A 221 7.22 15.40 27.58
C ALA A 221 8.18 16.58 27.78
N ALA A 222 9.40 16.51 27.21
CA ALA A 222 10.37 17.60 27.27
C ALA A 222 9.95 18.83 26.43
N ALA A 223 9.15 18.64 25.37
CA ALA A 223 8.57 19.73 24.60
C ALA A 223 7.43 20.44 25.35
N ALA A 224 6.61 19.71 26.11
CA ALA A 224 5.47 20.24 26.87
C ALA A 224 5.84 21.01 28.17
N ILE A 225 7.12 21.19 28.45
CA ILE A 225 7.66 21.90 29.63
C ILE A 225 8.31 23.25 29.23
N LYS A 226 8.20 23.65 27.96
CA LYS A 226 8.69 24.92 27.40
C LYS A 226 7.55 25.86 27.03
#